data_AF-A0A832LB59-F1
#
_entry.id   AF-A0A832LB59-F1
#
_cell.length_a   1.000
_cell.length_b   1.000
_cell.length_c   1.000
_cell.angle_alpha   90.00
_cell.angle_beta   90.00
_cell.angle_gamma   90.00
#
_symmetry.space_group_name_H-M   'P 1'
#
loop_
_entity.id
_entity.type
_entity.pdbx_description
1 polymer ?
#
loop_
_entity_poly.entity_id
_entity_poly.type
_entity_poly.pdbx_seq_one_letter_code
_entity_poly.pdbx_strand_id
1 'polypeptide(L)' 'MAQHIKIGVLASGGGSNLQAIVDACESGQIRGTVVVVVSDQADAGA' A
#
# COMPACT_ATOMS: atom_id res chain seq x y z
N MET A 1 -17.66 15.19 3.22
CA MET A 1 -16.65 14.37 3.93
C MET A 1 -15.81 13.68 2.87
N ALA A 2 -14.47 13.75 2.91
CA ALA A 2 -13.65 13.09 1.89
C ALA A 2 -13.75 11.56 2.06
N GLN A 3 -14.01 10.86 0.95
CA GLN A 3 -14.19 9.42 0.93
C GLN A 3 -12.92 8.68 1.37
N HIS A 4 -13.09 7.62 2.17
CA HIS A 4 -12.00 6.74 2.59
C HIS A 4 -11.75 5.71 1.49
N ILE A 5 -10.59 5.79 0.83
CA ILE A 5 -10.29 4.95 -0.35
C ILE A 5 -9.72 3.59 0.06
N LYS A 6 -10.16 2.54 -0.63
CA LYS A 6 -9.54 1.21 -0.55
C LYS A 6 -8.48 1.10 -1.63
N ILE A 7 -7.24 0.77 -1.25
CA ILE A 7 -6.08 0.75 -2.15
C ILE A 7 -5.66 -0.70 -2.36
N GLY A 8 -5.59 -1.12 -3.61
CA GLY A 8 -4.92 -2.35 -4.02
C GLY A 8 -3.55 -2.02 -4.61
N VAL A 9 -2.53 -2.79 -4.25
CA VAL A 9 -1.15 -2.55 -4.68
C VAL A 9 -0.64 -3.78 -5.45
N LEU A 10 0.02 -3.53 -6.59
CA LEU A 10 0.80 -4.52 -7.32
C LEU A 10 2.27 -4.20 -7.08
N ALA A 11 2.99 -5.07 -6.40
CA ALA A 11 4.39 -4.83 -6.04
C ALA A 11 5.18 -6.14 -6.03
N SER A 12 6.33 -6.15 -6.70
CA SER A 12 7.18 -7.32 -6.90
C SER A 12 8.64 -7.09 -6.51
N GLY A 13 8.96 -5.93 -5.92
CA GLY A 13 10.29 -5.59 -5.42
C GLY A 13 10.38 -5.61 -3.88
N GLY A 14 11.31 -4.84 -3.32
CA GLY A 14 11.54 -4.80 -1.87
C GLY A 14 10.51 -4.01 -1.03
N GLY A 15 9.46 -3.46 -1.62
CA GLY A 15 8.33 -2.88 -0.87
C GLY A 15 8.51 -1.46 -0.31
N SER A 16 9.63 -0.76 -0.51
CA SER A 16 9.85 0.57 0.09
C SER A 16 8.78 1.61 -0.26
N ASN A 17 8.29 1.63 -1.51
CA ASN A 17 7.19 2.51 -1.91
C ASN A 17 5.84 2.07 -1.31
N LEU A 18 5.60 0.76 -1.17
CA LEU A 18 4.41 0.26 -0.49
C LEU A 18 4.43 0.68 0.97
N GLN A 19 5.57 0.53 1.66
CA GLN A 19 5.75 0.98 3.05
C GLN A 19 5.44 2.47 3.17
N ALA A 20 5.98 3.32 2.29
CA ALA A 20 5.68 4.75 2.31
C ALA A 20 4.18 5.06 2.12
N ILE A 21 3.46 4.29 1.28
CA ILE A 21 2.01 4.43 1.10
C ILE A 21 1.25 3.99 2.36
N VAL A 22 1.68 2.89 3.00
CA VAL A 22 1.11 2.42 4.27
C VAL A 22 1.30 3.48 5.36
N ASP A 23 2.53 3.99 5.52
CA ASP A 23 2.85 5.04 6.49
C ASP A 23 2.03 6.32 6.25
N ALA A 24 1.82 6.70 4.99
CA ALA A 24 1.00 7.84 4.62
C ALA A 24 -0.49 7.60 4.94
N CYS A 25 -0.99 6.37 4.84
CA CYS A 25 -2.34 6.02 5.27
C CYS A 25 -2.48 6.05 6.80
N GLU A 26 -1.52 5.49 7.53
CA GLU A 26 -1.52 5.44 9.00
C GLU A 26 -1.38 6.83 9.64
N SER A 27 -0.55 7.69 9.05
CA SER A 27 -0.39 9.09 9.46
C SER A 27 -1.55 9.99 9.04
N GLY A 28 -2.51 9.49 8.26
CA GLY A 28 -3.67 10.23 7.77
C GLY A 28 -3.37 11.23 6.66
N GLN A 29 -2.15 11.23 6.09
CA GLN A 29 -1.81 12.01 4.90
C GLN A 29 -2.60 11.53 3.68
N ILE A 30 -2.79 10.21 3.57
CA ILE A 30 -3.69 9.58 2.62
C ILE A 30 -4.92 9.10 3.39
N ARG A 31 -6.10 9.61 3.02
CA ARG A 31 -7.38 9.13 3.57
C ARG A 31 -7.78 7.79 2.94
N GLY A 32 -7.00 6.76 3.21
CA GLY A 32 -7.19 5.44 2.62
C GLY A 32 -6.61 4.32 3.45
N THR A 33 -6.78 3.10 2.95
CA THR A 33 -6.21 1.89 3.54
C THR A 33 -5.79 0.96 2.42
N VAL A 34 -4.57 0.45 2.49
CA VAL A 34 -4.12 -0.67 1.65
C VAL A 34 -4.84 -1.93 2.11
N VAL A 35 -5.65 -2.51 1.22
CA VAL A 35 -6.49 -3.68 1.54
C VAL A 35 -6.01 -4.96 0.88
N VAL A 36 -5.15 -4.86 -0.13
CA VAL A 36 -4.56 -6.00 -0.81
C VAL A 36 -3.23 -5.61 -1.45
N VAL A 37 -2.26 -6.50 -1.35
CA VAL A 37 -1.01 -6.46 -2.09
C VAL A 37 -0.93 -7.74 -2.90
N VAL A 38 -0.61 -7.62 -4.19
CA VAL A 38 -0.45 -8.74 -5.11
C VAL A 38 0.95 -8.66 -5.72
N SER A 39 1.66 -9.78 -5.67
CA SER A 39 2.99 -9.95 -6.25
C SER A 39 3.00 -11.14 -7.20
N ASP A 40 3.77 -11.04 -8.28
CA ASP A 40 4.12 -12.16 -9.16
C ASP A 40 5.44 -12.84 -8.76
N GLN A 41 6.17 -12.28 -7.79
CA GLN A 41 7.41 -12.81 -7.24
C GLN A 41 7.19 -13.31 -5.81
N ALA A 42 7.49 -14.61 -5.57
CA ALA A 42 7.25 -15.27 -4.29
C ALA A 42 8.15 -14.76 -3.15
N ASP A 43 9.29 -14.17 -3.49
CA ASP A 43 10.30 -13.61 -2.60
C ASP A 43 10.25 -12.07 -2.53
N ALA A 44 9.21 -11.44 -3.07
CA ALA A 44 9.00 -10.00 -2.92
C ALA A 44 8.93 -9.62 -1.44
N GLY A 45 9.58 -8.51 -1.07
CA GLY A 45 9.54 -7.96 0.28
C GLY A 45 8.36 -7.00 0.52
N ALA A 46 7.54 -6.79 -0.50
CA ALA A 46 6.32 -6.00 -0.47
C ALA A 46 5.14 -6.82 0.09
#